data_AF-A0A7J7D962-F1
#
_entry.id   AF-A0A7J7D962-F1
#
_cell.length_a   1.000
_cell.length_b   1.000
_cell.length_c   1.000
_cell.angle_alpha   90.00
_cell.angle_beta   90.00
_cell.angle_gamma   90.00
#
_symmetry.space_group_name_H-M   'P 1'
#
loop_
_entity.id
_entity.type
_entity.pdbx_description
1 polymer ?
#
loop_
_entity_poly.entity_id
_entity_poly.type
_entity_poly.pdbx_seq_one_letter_code
_entity_poly.pdbx_strand_id
1 'polypeptide(L)'
;MDSPSTTRNASRSSMIESIRACGLTGTRIDKEELRRKMSMPLYLRSAIRDAIRLKDAVAAAETHYKGADGGAGLIQDYTAPEGPMVVFINPRSGGRHGPVLKERLQQLMGEEQVFDLQDVKPHEFVLYGLPCLDKLANLGDHCAKETREKLRVVVAGGDGTVGWVLGCLGTLNKQGRESVPPVAIIPLGTGNDLARSFGWGGSFPFAWKSAVKRSLHRAITGPVARLDSWHILISMPSGEVVDLPHSLKATEEYSLDQIIYSGYSCTQGWFLTPCISEPSLRGLKNILRMHVKKVNCSQWEQVPVPKSVRAIVVLNLHSYGSGRNPWGSPKPRYLEKRGFVEAHADDGLLEIFGLKQGWHASFVMVELISAKHIAQAAAIRLEFRGGEWKDAYMQMDGEPWKQPMNKDYSTFVEIKKVPFHSLMVNGE
;
A
#
# COMPACT_ATOMS: atom_id res chain seq x y z
N MET A 1 -51.69 25.32 0.76
CA MET A 1 -51.75 24.46 1.96
C MET A 1 -52.12 23.06 1.49
N ASP A 2 -51.29 22.02 1.54
CA ASP A 2 -49.86 21.97 1.90
C ASP A 2 -49.17 20.78 1.19
N SER A 3 -47.84 20.88 1.08
CA SER A 3 -46.88 19.81 0.79
C SER A 3 -45.92 19.72 1.98
N PRO A 4 -45.06 18.69 2.14
CA PRO A 4 -45.12 17.29 1.68
C PRO A 4 -44.82 16.30 2.84
N SER A 5 -44.71 15.00 2.58
CA SER A 5 -43.90 14.09 3.41
C SER A 5 -42.85 13.36 2.57
N THR A 6 -41.59 13.40 3.01
CA THR A 6 -40.42 12.93 2.25
C THR A 6 -39.81 11.68 2.88
N THR A 7 -39.51 10.69 2.04
CA THR A 7 -38.85 9.43 2.43
C THR A 7 -37.35 9.64 2.72
N ARG A 8 -37.01 9.94 3.98
CA ARG A 8 -35.63 9.87 4.48
C ARG A 8 -35.20 8.43 4.76
N ASN A 9 -34.45 7.81 3.85
CA ASN A 9 -33.70 6.55 4.12
C ASN A 9 -32.47 6.43 3.20
N ALA A 10 -31.41 7.22 3.46
CA ALA A 10 -30.17 7.17 2.69
C ALA A 10 -28.88 7.52 3.50
N SER A 11 -28.95 7.59 4.83
CA SER A 11 -27.84 8.08 5.68
C SER A 11 -27.44 7.17 6.85
N ARG A 12 -27.94 5.92 6.89
CA ARG A 12 -27.69 4.98 8.00
C ARG A 12 -26.55 3.97 7.79
N SER A 13 -26.00 3.79 6.58
CA SER A 13 -24.99 2.73 6.33
C SER A 13 -23.61 3.04 6.92
N SER A 14 -23.05 4.24 6.75
CA SER A 14 -21.67 4.57 7.18
C SER A 14 -21.43 4.55 8.70
N MET A 15 -22.47 4.85 9.49
CA MET A 15 -22.39 4.70 10.96
C MET A 15 -22.41 3.24 11.40
N ILE A 16 -23.12 2.36 10.70
CA ILE A 16 -23.26 0.95 11.10
C ILE A 16 -21.96 0.17 10.83
N GLU A 17 -21.20 0.50 9.78
CA GLU A 17 -19.85 -0.05 9.57
C GLU A 17 -18.86 0.41 10.66
N SER A 18 -18.92 1.69 11.05
CA SER A 18 -18.12 2.22 12.18
C SER A 18 -18.45 1.54 13.52
N ILE A 19 -19.66 0.99 13.66
CA ILE A 19 -20.10 0.26 14.86
C ILE A 19 -19.76 -1.24 14.77
N ARG A 20 -19.81 -1.87 13.58
CA ARG A 20 -19.42 -3.27 13.40
C ARG A 20 -17.93 -3.52 13.54
N ALA A 21 -17.09 -2.55 13.19
CA ALA A 21 -15.65 -2.56 13.52
C ALA A 21 -15.36 -2.42 15.04
N CYS A 22 -16.39 -2.22 15.86
CA CYS A 22 -16.30 -2.13 17.31
C CYS A 22 -16.91 -3.39 17.95
N GLY A 23 -16.15 -4.48 17.96
CA GLY A 23 -16.50 -5.68 18.70
C GLY A 23 -16.82 -5.33 20.16
N LEU A 24 -18.07 -5.57 20.58
CA LEU A 24 -18.62 -5.16 21.88
C LEU A 24 -18.14 -6.02 23.07
N THR A 25 -17.01 -6.70 22.92
CA THR A 25 -16.27 -7.39 23.97
C THR A 25 -14.98 -6.63 24.26
N GLY A 26 -15.11 -5.51 24.97
CA GLY A 26 -14.02 -4.59 25.26
C GLY A 26 -13.01 -5.13 26.28
N THR A 27 -12.19 -6.12 25.90
CA THR A 27 -11.06 -6.60 26.70
C THR A 27 -10.16 -5.41 27.03
N ARG A 28 -10.01 -5.10 28.33
CA ARG A 28 -9.27 -3.94 28.81
C ARG A 28 -7.78 -4.20 28.70
N ILE A 29 -7.21 -3.95 27.51
CA ILE A 29 -5.77 -4.12 27.25
C ILE A 29 -4.96 -3.29 28.24
N ASP A 30 -4.19 -3.95 29.09
CA ASP A 30 -3.33 -3.29 30.05
C ASP A 30 -2.19 -2.52 29.36
N LYS A 31 -1.69 -1.44 29.99
CA LYS A 31 -0.61 -0.63 29.41
C LYS A 31 0.75 -1.34 29.52
N GLU A 32 1.00 -1.99 30.64
CA GLU A 32 2.31 -2.55 31.00
C GLU A 32 2.50 -3.92 30.34
N GLU A 33 1.44 -4.74 30.30
CA GLU A 33 1.44 -5.99 29.53
C GLU A 33 1.70 -5.72 28.04
N LEU A 34 0.98 -4.76 27.43
CA LEU A 34 1.17 -4.38 26.04
C LEU A 34 2.60 -3.88 25.79
N ARG A 35 3.14 -3.05 26.68
CA ARG A 35 4.54 -2.56 26.61
C ARG A 35 5.53 -3.72 26.66
N ARG A 36 5.38 -4.67 27.60
CA ARG A 36 6.23 -5.86 27.71
C ARG A 36 6.20 -6.71 26.44
N LYS A 37 5.06 -6.81 25.76
CA LYS A 37 4.90 -7.61 24.54
C LYS A 37 5.47 -6.96 23.27
N MET A 38 5.75 -5.65 23.25
CA MET A 38 6.17 -4.92 22.03
C MET A 38 7.45 -4.09 22.13
N SER A 39 7.86 -3.70 23.35
CA SER A 39 9.06 -2.87 23.52
C SER A 39 10.31 -3.71 23.44
N MET A 40 11.22 -3.32 22.55
CA MET A 40 12.55 -3.92 22.48
C MET A 40 13.39 -3.49 23.71
N PRO A 41 14.33 -4.33 24.18
CA PRO A 41 15.34 -3.94 25.17
C PRO A 41 16.02 -2.60 24.83
N LEU A 42 16.38 -1.83 25.86
CA LEU A 42 16.91 -0.46 25.67
C LEU A 42 18.22 -0.43 24.88
N TYR A 43 19.06 -1.47 25.00
CA TYR A 43 20.31 -1.56 24.25
C TYR A 43 20.06 -1.78 22.75
N LEU A 44 19.16 -2.71 22.34
CA LEU A 44 18.75 -2.87 20.94
C LEU A 44 18.16 -1.58 20.36
N ARG A 45 17.30 -0.90 21.12
CA ARG A 45 16.72 0.39 20.74
C ARG A 45 17.78 1.47 20.51
N SER A 46 18.75 1.55 21.40
CA SER A 46 19.87 2.50 21.30
C SER A 46 20.79 2.15 20.12
N ALA A 47 21.11 0.88 19.92
CA ALA A 47 21.92 0.39 18.81
C ALA A 47 21.27 0.68 17.43
N ILE A 48 19.97 0.48 17.29
CA ILE A 48 19.21 0.82 16.06
C ILE A 48 19.23 2.34 15.82
N ARG A 49 18.94 3.14 16.85
CA ARG A 49 18.96 4.61 16.76
C ARG A 49 20.33 5.13 16.35
N ASP A 50 21.39 4.62 16.98
CA ASP A 50 22.75 5.08 16.75
C ASP A 50 23.26 4.60 15.38
N ALA A 51 22.90 3.39 14.93
CA ALA A 51 23.17 2.90 13.58
C ALA A 51 22.58 3.82 12.50
N ILE A 52 21.32 4.22 12.64
CA ILE A 52 20.64 5.12 11.70
C ILE A 52 21.26 6.52 11.74
N ARG A 53 21.55 7.05 12.94
CA ARG A 53 22.14 8.39 13.13
C ARG A 53 23.55 8.49 12.56
N LEU A 54 24.39 7.48 12.77
CA LEU A 54 25.78 7.42 12.32
C LEU A 54 25.92 6.91 10.89
N LYS A 55 24.86 6.31 10.33
CA LYS A 55 24.86 5.61 9.02
C LYS A 55 25.89 4.48 8.95
N ASP A 56 26.09 3.82 10.10
CA ASP A 56 26.96 2.67 10.26
C ASP A 56 26.30 1.64 11.21
N ALA A 57 25.77 0.57 10.61
CA ALA A 57 25.17 -0.54 11.32
C ALA A 57 26.18 -1.40 12.10
N VAL A 58 27.41 -1.49 11.61
CA VAL A 58 28.43 -2.41 12.14
C VAL A 58 29.10 -1.80 13.36
N ALA A 59 29.54 -0.54 13.27
CA ALA A 59 30.13 0.17 14.40
C ALA A 59 29.13 0.33 15.56
N ALA A 60 27.86 0.64 15.27
CA ALA A 60 26.82 0.75 16.29
C ALA A 60 26.55 -0.60 16.99
N ALA A 61 26.36 -1.68 16.23
CA ALA A 61 26.18 -3.01 16.79
C ALA A 61 27.38 -3.45 17.66
N GLU A 62 28.61 -3.29 17.18
CA GLU A 62 29.80 -3.67 17.95
C GLU A 62 30.01 -2.81 19.20
N THR A 63 29.68 -1.53 19.15
CA THR A 63 29.76 -0.63 20.31
C THR A 63 28.77 -1.04 21.39
N HIS A 64 27.52 -1.33 21.03
CA HIS A 64 26.50 -1.74 21.99
C HIS A 64 26.70 -3.17 22.50
N TYR A 65 27.25 -4.07 21.67
CA TYR A 65 27.65 -5.42 22.10
C TYR A 65 28.80 -5.34 23.14
N LYS A 66 29.91 -4.68 22.80
CA LYS A 66 31.08 -4.52 23.70
C LYS A 66 30.75 -3.70 24.96
N GLY A 67 29.88 -2.70 24.84
CA GLY A 67 29.42 -1.89 25.97
C GLY A 67 28.59 -2.66 26.98
N ALA A 68 27.86 -3.70 26.54
CA ALA A 68 27.18 -4.64 27.43
C ALA A 68 28.14 -5.74 27.97
N ASP A 69 29.19 -6.10 27.22
CA ASP A 69 30.23 -7.06 27.63
C ASP A 69 31.22 -6.49 28.67
N GLY A 70 31.17 -5.18 28.94
CA GLY A 70 31.82 -4.55 30.11
C GLY A 70 31.35 -5.09 31.47
N GLY A 71 30.28 -5.87 31.47
CA GLY A 71 29.96 -6.88 32.49
C GLY A 71 29.29 -8.08 31.81
N ALA A 72 30.10 -9.09 31.47
CA ALA A 72 29.79 -10.25 30.62
C ALA A 72 28.68 -11.23 31.12
N GLY A 73 27.70 -10.74 31.88
CA GLY A 73 26.50 -11.47 32.31
C GLY A 73 25.17 -10.83 31.92
N LEU A 74 25.14 -9.61 31.35
CA LEU A 74 23.88 -8.87 31.19
C LEU A 74 23.12 -9.07 29.87
N ILE A 75 23.76 -9.51 28.77
CA ILE A 75 23.05 -9.74 27.49
C ILE A 75 22.18 -11.00 27.55
N GLN A 76 22.64 -12.05 28.24
CA GLN A 76 22.01 -13.37 28.26
C GLN A 76 20.66 -13.42 28.99
N ASP A 77 20.37 -12.44 29.86
CA ASP A 77 19.11 -12.37 30.62
C ASP A 77 17.96 -11.68 29.84
N TYR A 78 18.22 -11.08 28.67
CA TYR A 78 17.18 -10.40 27.89
C TYR A 78 16.38 -11.37 27.02
N THR A 79 15.11 -11.56 27.35
CA THR A 79 14.14 -12.23 26.46
C THR A 79 13.64 -11.27 25.38
N ALA A 80 13.53 -11.75 24.14
CA ALA A 80 12.90 -10.96 23.09
C ALA A 80 11.39 -10.81 23.38
N PRO A 81 10.77 -9.66 23.07
CA PRO A 81 9.34 -9.47 23.21
C PRO A 81 8.54 -10.38 22.26
N GLU A 82 7.25 -10.57 22.53
CA GLU A 82 6.36 -11.45 21.74
C GLU A 82 6.14 -10.93 20.31
N GLY A 83 5.97 -9.61 20.16
CA GLY A 83 5.85 -8.93 18.88
C GLY A 83 6.62 -7.59 18.91
N PRO A 84 7.96 -7.61 18.84
CA PRO A 84 8.76 -6.38 18.74
C PRO A 84 8.28 -5.61 17.52
N MET A 85 8.14 -4.29 17.65
CA MET A 85 7.70 -3.49 16.51
C MET A 85 8.37 -2.13 16.44
N VAL A 86 8.44 -1.60 15.23
CA VAL A 86 8.76 -0.18 14.98
C VAL A 86 7.57 0.50 14.32
N VAL A 87 7.33 1.75 14.69
CA VAL A 87 6.30 2.60 14.09
C VAL A 87 6.96 3.57 13.13
N PHE A 88 6.49 3.61 11.88
CA PHE A 88 6.66 4.78 11.02
C PHE A 88 5.41 5.64 11.08
N ILE A 89 5.54 6.93 11.40
CA ILE A 89 4.42 7.87 11.43
C ILE A 89 4.64 9.05 10.48
N ASN A 90 3.64 9.33 9.65
CA ASN A 90 3.56 10.59 8.90
C ASN A 90 2.67 11.57 9.68
N PRO A 91 3.23 12.51 10.47
CA PRO A 91 2.42 13.39 11.30
C PRO A 91 1.58 14.40 10.51
N ARG A 92 1.85 14.56 9.20
CA ARG A 92 1.06 15.41 8.30
C ARG A 92 -0.24 14.73 7.83
N SER A 93 -0.35 13.41 7.95
CA SER A 93 -1.58 12.67 7.65
C SER A 93 -2.66 12.89 8.73
N GLY A 94 -3.93 12.72 8.35
CA GLY A 94 -5.01 12.54 9.32
C GLY A 94 -5.46 13.78 10.07
N GLY A 95 -5.63 14.91 9.38
CA GLY A 95 -6.32 16.08 9.94
C GLY A 95 -5.64 16.69 11.17
N ARG A 96 -4.30 16.59 11.27
CA ARG A 96 -3.45 17.08 12.38
C ARG A 96 -3.47 16.25 13.67
N HIS A 97 -4.03 15.03 13.68
CA HIS A 97 -3.89 14.11 14.83
C HIS A 97 -2.51 13.45 14.93
N GLY A 98 -1.72 13.46 13.86
CA GLY A 98 -0.41 12.83 13.78
C GLY A 98 0.58 13.15 14.92
N PRO A 99 0.82 14.42 15.29
CA PRO A 99 1.74 14.77 16.38
C PRO A 99 1.31 14.21 17.75
N VAL A 100 0.01 14.28 18.05
CA VAL A 100 -0.56 13.75 19.31
C VAL A 100 -0.50 12.22 19.36
N LEU A 101 -0.64 11.56 18.19
CA LEU A 101 -0.45 10.12 18.08
C LEU A 101 1.04 9.74 18.22
N LYS A 102 1.97 10.50 17.62
CA LYS A 102 3.43 10.31 17.78
C LYS A 102 3.80 10.31 19.26
N GLU A 103 3.46 11.38 19.98
CA GLU A 103 3.72 11.51 21.41
C GLU A 103 3.12 10.33 22.20
N ARG A 104 1.89 9.91 21.87
CA ARG A 104 1.25 8.79 22.57
C ARG A 104 1.94 7.45 22.31
N LEU A 105 2.42 7.21 21.10
CA LEU A 105 3.17 6.00 20.78
C LEU A 105 4.52 6.01 21.51
N GLN A 106 5.23 7.14 21.52
CA GLN A 106 6.47 7.34 22.28
C GLN A 106 6.27 7.07 23.78
N GLN A 107 5.17 7.55 24.39
CA GLN A 107 4.78 7.25 25.79
C GLN A 107 4.46 5.76 26.08
N LEU A 108 4.24 4.94 25.05
CA LEU A 108 3.91 3.52 25.16
C LEU A 108 5.11 2.61 24.93
N MET A 109 5.97 2.92 23.95
CA MET A 109 7.08 2.05 23.52
C MET A 109 8.48 2.66 23.58
N GLY A 110 8.60 3.98 23.82
CA GLY A 110 9.86 4.73 23.74
C GLY A 110 10.02 5.46 22.40
N GLU A 111 10.86 6.49 22.39
CA GLU A 111 11.07 7.34 21.21
C GLU A 111 11.84 6.63 20.10
N GLU A 112 12.72 5.69 20.47
CA GLU A 112 13.62 4.99 19.56
C GLU A 112 12.89 3.96 18.67
N GLN A 113 11.65 3.60 19.00
CA GLN A 113 10.80 2.72 18.19
C GLN A 113 9.74 3.50 17.37
N VAL A 114 9.71 4.84 17.43
CA VAL A 114 8.70 5.67 16.75
C VAL A 114 9.37 6.67 15.82
N PHE A 115 9.56 6.26 14.57
CA PHE A 115 10.19 7.04 13.52
C PHE A 115 9.19 8.00 12.86
N ASP A 116 9.45 9.30 12.98
CA ASP A 116 8.77 10.31 12.18
C ASP A 116 9.33 10.30 10.77
N LEU A 117 8.47 10.14 9.77
CA LEU A 117 8.88 10.06 8.37
C LEU A 117 9.43 11.36 7.79
N GLN A 118 9.30 12.49 8.52
CA GLN A 118 10.04 13.70 8.21
C GLN A 118 11.51 13.58 8.60
N ASP A 119 11.81 12.93 9.73
CA ASP A 119 13.12 12.88 10.37
C ASP A 119 13.95 11.68 9.91
N VAL A 120 13.35 10.48 9.89
CA VAL A 120 13.98 9.20 9.51
C VAL A 120 13.19 8.56 8.37
N LYS A 121 13.87 8.26 7.26
CA LYS A 121 13.23 7.65 6.09
C LYS A 121 13.18 6.12 6.22
N PRO A 122 12.18 5.41 5.66
CA PRO A 122 12.08 3.95 5.79
C PRO A 122 13.32 3.22 5.24
N HIS A 123 13.94 3.75 4.19
CA HIS A 123 15.17 3.18 3.63
C HIS A 123 16.36 3.24 4.60
N GLU A 124 16.45 4.23 5.49
CA GLU A 124 17.54 4.33 6.47
C GLU A 124 17.39 3.26 7.56
N PHE A 125 16.16 2.96 7.99
CA PHE A 125 15.89 1.83 8.86
C PHE A 125 16.22 0.48 8.19
N VAL A 126 15.91 0.32 6.90
CA VAL A 126 16.22 -0.89 6.13
C VAL A 126 17.72 -1.07 5.89
N LEU A 127 18.47 0.02 5.67
CA LEU A 127 19.92 -0.02 5.41
C LEU A 127 20.77 -0.07 6.68
N TYR A 128 20.31 0.51 7.79
CA TYR A 128 21.13 0.62 9.01
C TYR A 128 20.49 -0.05 10.24
N GLY A 129 19.18 0.09 10.42
CA GLY A 129 18.46 -0.48 11.58
C GLY A 129 18.38 -2.01 11.54
N LEU A 130 17.92 -2.60 10.43
CA LEU A 130 17.84 -4.06 10.29
C LEU A 130 19.24 -4.72 10.27
N PRO A 131 20.25 -4.22 9.54
CA PRO A 131 21.59 -4.82 9.57
C PRO A 131 22.31 -4.67 10.91
N CYS A 132 21.94 -3.68 11.75
CA CYS A 132 22.44 -3.57 13.12
C CYS A 132 21.94 -4.76 13.97
N LEU A 133 20.65 -5.10 13.89
CA LEU A 133 20.10 -6.31 14.51
C LEU A 133 20.71 -7.59 13.93
N ASP A 134 20.86 -7.69 12.60
CA ASP A 134 21.52 -8.84 11.95
C ASP A 134 22.98 -9.01 12.45
N LYS A 135 23.72 -7.91 12.61
CA LYS A 135 25.10 -7.92 13.12
C LYS A 135 25.17 -8.30 14.60
N LEU A 136 24.26 -7.82 15.45
CA LEU A 136 24.17 -8.25 16.85
C LEU A 136 23.89 -9.75 16.96
N ALA A 137 22.91 -10.25 16.19
CA ALA A 137 22.62 -11.68 16.10
C ALA A 137 23.85 -12.50 15.68
N ASN A 138 24.62 -12.02 14.70
CA ASN A 138 25.86 -12.66 14.24
C ASN A 138 27.02 -12.58 15.25
N LEU A 139 26.98 -11.66 16.22
CA LEU A 139 27.95 -11.60 17.33
C LEU A 139 27.60 -12.60 18.46
N GLY A 140 26.42 -13.23 18.43
CA GLY A 140 25.95 -14.18 19.44
C GLY A 140 24.75 -13.70 20.26
N ASP A 141 24.20 -12.52 19.97
CA ASP A 141 23.03 -12.00 20.68
C ASP A 141 21.74 -12.72 20.25
N HIS A 142 21.34 -13.69 21.05
CA HIS A 142 20.09 -14.45 20.86
C HIS A 142 18.84 -13.56 20.96
N CYS A 143 18.86 -12.52 21.80
CA CYS A 143 17.73 -11.60 21.94
C CYS A 143 17.57 -10.72 20.69
N ALA A 144 18.68 -10.22 20.13
CA ALA A 144 18.66 -9.53 18.83
C ALA A 144 18.16 -10.44 17.72
N LYS A 145 18.62 -11.70 17.66
CA LYS A 145 18.18 -12.68 16.66
C LYS A 145 16.67 -12.92 16.72
N GLU A 146 16.15 -13.30 17.88
CA GLU A 146 14.72 -13.58 18.05
C GLU A 146 13.87 -12.30 17.84
N THR A 147 14.38 -11.14 18.29
CA THR A 147 13.77 -9.83 18.00
C THR A 147 13.69 -9.56 16.50
N ARG A 148 14.75 -9.88 15.76
CA ARG A 148 14.86 -9.66 14.31
C ARG A 148 13.93 -10.56 13.49
N GLU A 149 13.70 -11.78 13.96
CA GLU A 149 12.79 -12.77 13.37
C GLU A 149 11.31 -12.43 13.65
N LYS A 150 11.00 -11.96 14.87
CA LYS A 150 9.63 -11.60 15.29
C LYS A 150 9.22 -10.16 14.95
N LEU A 151 10.15 -9.36 14.43
CA LEU A 151 9.94 -7.92 14.19
C LEU A 151 8.75 -7.65 13.27
N ARG A 152 7.89 -6.72 13.69
CA ARG A 152 6.77 -6.20 12.89
C ARG A 152 6.94 -4.70 12.64
N VAL A 153 6.36 -4.20 11.56
CA VAL A 153 6.35 -2.76 11.25
C VAL A 153 4.93 -2.25 11.35
N VAL A 154 4.71 -1.11 11.99
CA VAL A 154 3.42 -0.41 12.05
C VAL A 154 3.54 0.89 11.27
N VAL A 155 2.65 1.15 10.32
CA VAL A 155 2.64 2.40 9.56
C VAL A 155 1.40 3.22 9.91
N ALA A 156 1.63 4.36 10.55
CA ALA A 156 0.61 5.36 10.86
C ALA A 156 0.60 6.44 9.76
N GLY A 157 -0.30 6.28 8.80
CA GLY A 157 -0.34 7.08 7.57
C GLY A 157 -1.54 6.76 6.68
N GLY A 158 -1.54 7.33 5.48
CA GLY A 158 -2.45 6.92 4.40
C GLY A 158 -1.77 5.96 3.43
N ASP A 159 -2.49 5.53 2.39
CA ASP A 159 -2.07 4.50 1.43
C ASP A 159 -0.67 4.70 0.84
N GLY A 160 -0.35 5.90 0.31
CA GLY A 160 0.99 6.20 -0.20
C GLY A 160 2.11 6.15 0.85
N THR A 161 1.79 6.39 2.13
CA THR A 161 2.76 6.22 3.23
C THR A 161 3.05 4.74 3.48
N VAL A 162 2.01 3.89 3.42
CA VAL A 162 2.16 2.43 3.53
C VAL A 162 2.93 1.87 2.33
N GLY A 163 2.57 2.28 1.11
CA GLY A 163 3.26 1.91 -0.13
C GLY A 163 4.74 2.26 -0.12
N TRP A 164 5.13 3.43 0.40
CA TRP A 164 6.54 3.82 0.52
C TRP A 164 7.33 2.90 1.46
N VAL A 165 6.78 2.55 2.62
CA VAL A 165 7.41 1.61 3.57
C VAL A 165 7.51 0.21 2.96
N LEU A 166 6.44 -0.29 2.33
CA LEU A 166 6.43 -1.57 1.62
C LEU A 166 7.47 -1.62 0.49
N GLY A 167 7.58 -0.56 -0.31
CA GLY A 167 8.58 -0.46 -1.39
C GLY A 167 10.01 -0.52 -0.86
N CYS A 168 10.27 0.05 0.32
CA CYS A 168 11.57 -0.05 1.00
C CYS A 168 11.82 -1.46 1.55
N LEU A 169 10.85 -2.07 2.23
CA LEU A 169 10.95 -3.45 2.73
C LEU A 169 11.11 -4.48 1.60
N GLY A 170 10.47 -4.25 0.45
CA GLY A 170 10.61 -5.10 -0.74
C GLY A 170 12.02 -5.14 -1.32
N THR A 171 12.94 -4.25 -0.93
CA THR A 171 14.36 -4.36 -1.30
C THR A 171 15.05 -5.54 -0.61
N LEU A 172 14.60 -5.95 0.58
CA LEU A 172 15.12 -7.11 1.31
C LEU A 172 14.87 -8.41 0.53
N ASN A 173 13.66 -8.57 -0.03
CA ASN A 173 13.30 -9.69 -0.90
C ASN A 173 14.20 -9.76 -2.15
N LYS A 174 14.52 -8.61 -2.77
CA LYS A 174 15.45 -8.55 -3.92
C LYS A 174 16.88 -8.97 -3.56
N GLN A 175 17.27 -8.78 -2.30
CA GLN A 175 18.58 -9.19 -1.76
C GLN A 175 18.59 -10.65 -1.28
N GLY A 176 17.49 -11.40 -1.42
CA GLY A 176 17.39 -12.78 -0.93
C GLY A 176 17.37 -12.92 0.59
N ARG A 177 17.02 -11.85 1.34
CA ARG A 177 16.94 -11.88 2.80
C ARG A 177 15.61 -12.49 3.25
N GLU A 178 15.68 -13.53 4.08
CA GLU A 178 14.51 -14.34 4.46
C GLU A 178 13.55 -13.64 5.43
N SER A 179 14.05 -12.78 6.32
CA SER A 179 13.28 -12.14 7.39
C SER A 179 12.78 -10.74 7.01
N VAL A 180 11.74 -10.65 6.19
CA VAL A 180 11.04 -9.38 5.91
C VAL A 180 9.93 -9.16 6.96
N PRO A 181 9.95 -8.05 7.74
CA PRO A 181 8.95 -7.82 8.77
C PRO A 181 7.57 -7.48 8.16
N PRO A 182 6.46 -8.07 8.65
CA PRO A 182 5.12 -7.78 8.14
C PRO A 182 4.61 -6.40 8.60
N VAL A 183 3.76 -5.78 7.78
CA VAL A 183 3.26 -4.41 7.99
C VAL A 183 1.82 -4.37 8.49
N ALA A 184 1.63 -3.78 9.67
CA ALA A 184 0.33 -3.37 10.23
C ALA A 184 0.05 -1.89 9.91
N ILE A 185 -1.22 -1.47 9.85
CA ILE A 185 -1.61 -0.11 9.47
C ILE A 185 -2.40 0.60 10.59
N ILE A 186 -2.05 1.85 10.90
CA ILE A 186 -2.92 2.77 11.62
C ILE A 186 -3.47 3.79 10.60
N PRO A 187 -4.77 3.73 10.23
CA PRO A 187 -5.32 4.48 9.11
C PRO A 187 -5.46 5.99 9.41
N LEU A 188 -4.49 6.79 8.96
CA LEU A 188 -4.49 8.25 9.05
C LEU A 188 -4.77 8.94 7.70
N GLY A 189 -4.93 8.22 6.60
CA GLY A 189 -5.34 8.79 5.31
C GLY A 189 -6.83 9.13 5.26
N THR A 190 -7.30 9.57 4.08
CA THR A 190 -8.72 9.83 3.81
C THR A 190 -9.43 8.59 3.22
N GLY A 191 -8.77 7.85 2.31
CA GLY A 191 -9.29 6.62 1.72
C GLY A 191 -9.00 5.40 2.59
N ASN A 192 -7.70 5.13 2.82
CA ASN A 192 -7.18 4.00 3.57
C ASN A 192 -7.62 2.65 2.98
N ASP A 193 -7.55 2.52 1.65
CA ASP A 193 -8.00 1.33 0.93
C ASP A 193 -7.16 0.09 1.31
N LEU A 194 -5.84 0.21 1.53
CA LEU A 194 -5.03 -0.87 2.10
C LEU A 194 -5.48 -1.23 3.53
N ALA A 195 -5.73 -0.23 4.37
CA ALA A 195 -6.13 -0.47 5.76
C ALA A 195 -7.50 -1.19 5.83
N ARG A 196 -8.42 -0.84 4.93
CA ARG A 196 -9.72 -1.50 4.79
C ARG A 196 -9.57 -2.93 4.30
N SER A 197 -8.79 -3.15 3.24
CA SER A 197 -8.56 -4.48 2.67
C SER A 197 -7.80 -5.45 3.60
N PHE A 198 -7.13 -4.96 4.64
CA PHE A 198 -6.50 -5.77 5.69
C PHE A 198 -7.14 -5.56 7.08
N GLY A 199 -8.42 -5.21 7.20
CA GLY A 199 -9.16 -5.25 8.48
C GLY A 199 -8.82 -4.18 9.53
N TRP A 200 -7.97 -3.21 9.19
CA TRP A 200 -7.56 -2.09 10.05
C TRP A 200 -8.60 -0.96 10.10
N GLY A 201 -9.52 -0.93 9.14
CA GLY A 201 -10.63 0.02 9.08
C GLY A 201 -10.31 1.29 8.30
N GLY A 202 -11.35 2.11 8.07
CA GLY A 202 -11.29 3.23 7.14
C GLY A 202 -10.79 4.56 7.69
N SER A 203 -10.74 4.73 9.00
CA SER A 203 -10.30 5.97 9.66
C SER A 203 -9.92 5.72 11.11
N PHE A 204 -9.10 6.61 11.67
CA PHE A 204 -8.70 6.48 13.07
C PHE A 204 -9.84 6.92 14.02
N PRO A 205 -10.27 6.10 14.99
CA PRO A 205 -11.45 6.39 15.80
C PRO A 205 -11.32 7.62 16.70
N PHE A 206 -12.42 8.35 16.89
CA PHE A 206 -12.49 9.51 17.80
C PHE A 206 -12.07 9.17 19.24
N ALA A 207 -12.37 7.95 19.71
CA ALA A 207 -11.88 7.39 20.98
C ALA A 207 -10.42 6.89 20.91
N TRP A 208 -9.55 7.73 20.33
CA TRP A 208 -8.23 7.34 19.82
C TRP A 208 -7.30 6.70 20.87
N LYS A 209 -7.31 7.18 22.12
CA LYS A 209 -6.43 6.67 23.20
C LYS A 209 -6.57 5.17 23.45
N SER A 210 -7.80 4.65 23.35
CA SER A 210 -8.09 3.21 23.48
C SER A 210 -7.95 2.47 22.15
N ALA A 211 -8.16 3.16 21.02
CA ALA A 211 -7.91 2.61 19.70
C ALA A 211 -6.42 2.29 19.48
N VAL A 212 -5.48 3.17 19.87
CA VAL A 212 -4.03 2.91 19.80
C VAL A 212 -3.68 1.57 20.41
N LYS A 213 -4.09 1.31 21.66
CA LYS A 213 -3.80 0.06 22.36
C LYS A 213 -4.33 -1.17 21.62
N ARG A 214 -5.57 -1.10 21.10
CA ARG A 214 -6.16 -2.20 20.31
C ARG A 214 -5.41 -2.40 19.00
N SER A 215 -5.05 -1.34 18.29
CA SER A 215 -4.27 -1.44 17.06
C SER A 215 -2.89 -2.06 17.30
N LEU A 216 -2.18 -1.67 18.35
CA LEU A 216 -0.89 -2.26 18.72
C LEU A 216 -1.03 -3.73 19.14
N HIS A 217 -2.07 -4.09 19.90
CA HIS A 217 -2.34 -5.50 20.24
C HIS A 217 -2.66 -6.34 18.99
N ARG A 218 -3.53 -5.85 18.11
CA ARG A 218 -3.81 -6.49 16.80
C ARG A 218 -2.54 -6.60 15.97
N ALA A 219 -1.62 -5.63 16.05
CA ALA A 219 -0.35 -5.68 15.32
C ALA A 219 0.57 -6.79 15.84
N ILE A 220 0.53 -7.13 17.14
CA ILE A 220 1.26 -8.27 17.75
C ILE A 220 0.61 -9.59 17.35
N THR A 221 -0.70 -9.74 17.60
CA THR A 221 -1.38 -11.05 17.53
C THR A 221 -1.99 -11.37 16.17
N GLY A 222 -2.14 -10.40 15.28
CA GLY A 222 -2.78 -10.57 13.98
C GLY A 222 -2.00 -11.53 13.08
N PRO A 223 -2.69 -12.38 12.28
CA PRO A 223 -2.04 -13.29 11.35
C PRO A 223 -1.38 -12.52 10.22
N VAL A 224 -0.33 -13.10 9.63
CA VAL A 224 0.35 -12.52 8.47
C VAL A 224 -0.43 -12.91 7.21
N ALA A 225 -0.82 -11.91 6.43
CA ALA A 225 -1.42 -12.03 5.11
C ALA A 225 -0.40 -11.60 4.04
N ARG A 226 -0.64 -12.00 2.79
CA ARG A 226 0.18 -11.62 1.64
C ARG A 226 -0.48 -10.48 0.89
N LEU A 227 0.34 -9.72 0.17
CA LEU A 227 -0.07 -8.65 -0.73
C LEU A 227 0.78 -8.70 -1.99
N ASP A 228 0.13 -8.85 -3.13
CA ASP A 228 0.77 -8.76 -4.42
C ASP A 228 1.31 -7.36 -4.67
N SER A 229 2.50 -7.33 -5.25
CA SER A 229 3.21 -6.11 -5.60
C SER A 229 3.40 -6.11 -7.11
N TRP A 230 3.17 -4.96 -7.74
CA TRP A 230 3.14 -4.86 -9.20
C TRP A 230 4.22 -3.91 -9.68
N HIS A 231 5.00 -4.38 -10.65
CA HIS A 231 6.00 -3.60 -11.32
C HIS A 231 5.36 -2.93 -12.54
N ILE A 232 5.41 -1.60 -12.57
CA ILE A 232 4.86 -0.79 -13.64
C ILE A 232 6.04 -0.26 -14.45
N LEU A 233 6.03 -0.52 -15.75
CA LEU A 233 7.01 -0.02 -16.72
C LEU A 233 6.29 0.86 -17.73
N ILE A 234 6.76 2.10 -17.91
CA ILE A 234 6.26 3.03 -18.93
C ILE A 234 7.37 3.23 -19.95
N SER A 235 7.09 2.96 -21.23
CA SER A 235 8.01 3.19 -22.35
C SER A 235 7.38 4.21 -23.29
N MET A 236 8.05 5.35 -23.49
CA MET A 236 7.54 6.46 -24.32
C MET A 236 8.65 7.05 -25.20
N PRO A 237 8.31 7.83 -26.25
CA PRO A 237 9.30 8.43 -27.15
C PRO A 237 10.28 9.35 -26.40
N SER A 238 11.53 9.41 -26.89
CA SER A 238 12.54 10.30 -26.32
C SER A 238 12.24 11.79 -26.57
N GLY A 239 12.72 12.65 -25.68
CA GLY A 239 12.58 14.11 -25.78
C GLY A 239 11.31 14.72 -25.15
N GLU A 240 10.29 13.91 -24.81
CA GLU A 240 9.12 14.41 -24.07
C GLU A 240 9.41 14.48 -22.56
N VAL A 241 9.29 15.67 -21.98
CA VAL A 241 9.43 15.89 -20.53
C VAL A 241 8.08 15.68 -19.85
N VAL A 242 8.01 14.69 -18.96
CA VAL A 242 6.79 14.34 -18.21
C VAL A 242 7.09 14.42 -16.71
N ASP A 243 6.28 15.19 -15.99
CA ASP A 243 6.30 15.22 -14.53
C ASP A 243 5.52 13.99 -14.01
N LEU A 244 6.24 13.01 -13.48
CA LEU A 244 5.69 11.71 -13.09
C LEU A 244 5.56 11.59 -11.55
N PRO A 245 4.62 10.76 -11.05
CA PRO A 245 4.57 10.34 -9.65
C PRO A 245 5.94 10.00 -9.06
N HIS A 246 6.18 10.37 -7.81
CA HIS A 246 7.44 10.10 -7.10
C HIS A 246 7.76 8.60 -6.98
N SER A 247 6.74 7.76 -7.11
CA SER A 247 6.84 6.29 -7.13
C SER A 247 7.33 5.72 -8.47
N LEU A 248 7.40 6.52 -9.53
CA LEU A 248 8.02 6.17 -10.82
C LEU A 248 9.42 6.80 -10.92
N LYS A 249 10.41 6.01 -11.35
CA LYS A 249 11.80 6.43 -11.53
C LYS A 249 12.30 6.03 -12.92
N ALA A 250 13.03 6.91 -13.58
CA ALA A 250 13.69 6.57 -14.84
C ALA A 250 14.67 5.40 -14.65
N THR A 251 14.76 4.52 -15.64
CA THR A 251 15.72 3.40 -15.67
C THR A 251 16.80 3.64 -16.72
N GLU A 252 18.02 3.19 -16.46
CA GLU A 252 19.21 3.43 -17.30
C GLU A 252 19.31 2.51 -18.54
N GLU A 253 18.21 1.87 -18.96
CA GLU A 253 18.17 1.07 -20.19
C GLU A 253 17.95 1.97 -21.42
N TYR A 254 19.05 2.33 -22.08
CA TYR A 254 19.05 3.08 -23.33
C TYR A 254 18.67 2.19 -24.52
N SER A 255 17.46 2.41 -25.07
CA SER A 255 17.27 2.30 -26.52
C SER A 255 17.27 3.72 -27.09
N LEU A 256 17.89 3.93 -28.26
CA LEU A 256 18.25 5.27 -28.75
C LEU A 256 17.06 6.24 -28.90
N ASP A 257 15.83 5.72 -29.03
CA ASP A 257 14.61 6.51 -29.27
C ASP A 257 13.52 6.40 -28.18
N GLN A 258 13.77 5.71 -27.05
CA GLN A 258 12.75 5.53 -25.98
C GLN A 258 13.29 5.76 -24.58
N ILE A 259 12.46 6.38 -23.73
CA ILE A 259 12.69 6.54 -22.29
C ILE A 259 11.82 5.51 -21.55
N ILE A 260 12.42 4.82 -20.58
CA ILE A 260 11.75 3.83 -19.74
C ILE A 260 11.69 4.34 -18.28
N TYR A 261 10.51 4.25 -17.67
CA TYR A 261 10.29 4.51 -16.25
C TYR A 261 9.78 3.26 -15.56
N SER A 262 10.17 3.07 -14.31
CA SER A 262 9.80 1.91 -13.51
C SER A 262 9.27 2.31 -12.13
N GLY A 263 8.27 1.58 -11.64
CA GLY A 263 7.68 1.82 -10.33
C GLY A 263 7.21 0.54 -9.64
N TYR A 264 6.90 0.66 -8.36
CA TYR A 264 6.27 -0.38 -7.55
C TYR A 264 5.01 0.23 -6.93
N SER A 265 3.86 -0.38 -7.23
CA SER A 265 2.54 0.13 -6.81
C SER A 265 1.81 -0.92 -5.96
N CYS A 266 0.98 -0.43 -5.03
CA CYS A 266 0.04 -1.24 -4.27
C CYS A 266 -1.39 -0.65 -4.30
N THR A 267 -1.62 0.58 -4.79
CA THR A 267 -2.90 1.33 -4.74
C THR A 267 -3.17 2.25 -5.96
N GLN A 268 -4.40 2.78 -6.14
CA GLN A 268 -4.87 3.47 -7.37
C GLN A 268 -5.98 4.52 -7.08
N GLY A 269 -6.41 5.42 -7.98
CA GLY A 269 -5.98 5.72 -9.37
C GLY A 269 -7.18 5.92 -10.33
N TRP A 270 -7.29 7.11 -10.96
CA TRP A 270 -8.36 7.59 -11.85
C TRP A 270 -7.82 8.12 -13.20
N PHE A 271 -8.69 8.15 -14.21
CA PHE A 271 -8.39 8.66 -15.56
C PHE A 271 -9.64 9.36 -16.13
N LEU A 272 -9.52 10.56 -16.74
CA LEU A 272 -10.63 11.24 -17.41
C LEU A 272 -10.29 11.55 -18.88
N THR A 273 -11.14 11.10 -19.81
CA THR A 273 -11.03 11.47 -21.23
C THR A 273 -11.65 12.85 -21.51
N PRO A 274 -11.10 13.62 -22.46
CA PRO A 274 -11.35 15.03 -22.70
C PRO A 274 -12.78 15.38 -23.13
N CYS A 275 -13.10 16.65 -22.88
CA CYS A 275 -14.25 17.37 -23.39
C CYS A 275 -14.08 17.72 -24.88
N ILE A 276 -14.00 16.72 -25.76
CA ILE A 276 -14.11 16.93 -27.22
C ILE A 276 -15.58 17.08 -27.61
N SER A 277 -15.86 18.05 -28.48
CA SER A 277 -17.20 18.36 -29.00
C SER A 277 -17.80 17.17 -29.77
N GLU A 278 -17.00 16.46 -30.55
CA GLU A 278 -17.44 15.33 -31.38
C GLU A 278 -17.68 14.04 -30.55
N PRO A 279 -18.92 13.48 -30.53
CA PRO A 279 -19.23 12.31 -29.70
C PRO A 279 -18.53 11.00 -30.11
N SER A 280 -18.17 10.86 -31.39
CA SER A 280 -17.49 9.70 -31.99
C SER A 280 -16.09 9.46 -31.41
N LEU A 281 -15.38 10.55 -31.09
CA LEU A 281 -14.01 10.53 -30.59
C LEU A 281 -13.92 10.16 -29.11
N ARG A 282 -14.96 10.40 -28.30
CA ARG A 282 -14.95 10.29 -26.82
C ARG A 282 -14.71 8.89 -26.22
N GLY A 283 -14.61 7.84 -27.03
CA GLY A 283 -14.44 6.46 -26.53
C GLY A 283 -12.97 6.04 -26.45
N LEU A 284 -12.55 5.45 -25.32
CA LEU A 284 -11.14 5.03 -25.11
C LEU A 284 -10.59 4.11 -26.21
N LYS A 285 -11.44 3.30 -26.85
CA LYS A 285 -11.10 2.42 -27.98
C LYS A 285 -10.42 3.13 -29.18
N ASN A 286 -10.47 4.46 -29.25
CA ASN A 286 -9.85 5.24 -30.32
C ASN A 286 -8.36 5.53 -30.04
N ILE A 287 -7.94 5.51 -28.77
CA ILE A 287 -6.57 5.85 -28.32
C ILE A 287 -5.86 4.69 -27.59
N LEU A 288 -6.62 3.72 -27.08
CA LEU A 288 -6.12 2.65 -26.21
C LEU A 288 -6.39 1.26 -26.81
N ARG A 289 -5.32 0.47 -26.91
CA ARG A 289 -5.41 -0.99 -27.09
C ARG A 289 -4.91 -1.67 -25.83
N MET A 290 -5.69 -2.59 -25.31
CA MET A 290 -5.38 -3.33 -24.09
C MET A 290 -5.06 -4.79 -24.43
N HIS A 291 -3.94 -5.25 -23.93
CA HIS A 291 -3.52 -6.65 -23.99
C HIS A 291 -3.33 -7.19 -22.58
N VAL A 292 -3.69 -8.45 -22.35
CA VAL A 292 -3.55 -9.10 -21.05
C VAL A 292 -2.85 -10.45 -21.20
N LYS A 293 -2.25 -10.93 -20.11
CA LYS A 293 -1.91 -12.34 -19.95
C LYS A 293 -2.82 -12.95 -18.90
N LYS A 294 -3.37 -14.13 -19.20
CA LYS A 294 -4.04 -15.00 -18.23
C LYS A 294 -3.00 -15.72 -17.37
N VAL A 295 -3.40 -16.23 -16.21
CA VAL A 295 -2.54 -17.08 -15.35
C VAL A 295 -1.94 -18.21 -16.18
N ASN A 296 -0.65 -18.49 -15.99
CA ASN A 296 0.11 -19.52 -16.70
C ASN A 296 0.17 -19.38 -18.25
N CYS A 297 -0.24 -18.24 -18.81
CA CYS A 297 -0.15 -17.97 -20.25
C CYS A 297 1.05 -17.06 -20.57
N SER A 298 1.93 -17.51 -21.47
CA SER A 298 3.04 -16.68 -21.97
C SER A 298 2.61 -15.67 -23.04
N GLN A 299 1.50 -15.92 -23.73
CA GLN A 299 1.00 -15.12 -24.84
C GLN A 299 0.15 -13.93 -24.38
N TRP A 300 0.21 -12.85 -25.16
CA TRP A 300 -0.64 -11.67 -24.97
C TRP A 300 -1.96 -11.84 -25.74
N GLU A 301 -3.09 -11.64 -25.06
CA GLU A 301 -4.43 -11.65 -25.64
C GLU A 301 -4.98 -10.22 -25.69
N GLN A 302 -5.45 -9.77 -26.86
CA GLN A 302 -6.07 -8.43 -26.98
C GLN A 302 -7.49 -8.45 -26.39
N VAL A 303 -7.75 -7.56 -25.44
CA VAL A 303 -9.07 -7.43 -24.80
C VAL A 303 -9.78 -6.18 -25.33
N PRO A 304 -10.96 -6.30 -25.98
CA PRO A 304 -11.66 -5.16 -26.56
C PRO A 304 -12.27 -4.25 -25.48
N VAL A 305 -11.83 -2.99 -25.44
CA VAL A 305 -12.42 -1.97 -24.58
C VAL A 305 -13.84 -1.63 -25.08
N PRO A 306 -14.91 -1.77 -24.25
CA PRO A 306 -16.28 -1.53 -24.70
C PRO A 306 -16.49 -0.08 -25.14
N LYS A 307 -17.22 0.15 -26.26
CA LYS A 307 -17.46 1.48 -26.86
C LYS A 307 -18.02 2.56 -25.91
N SER A 308 -18.64 2.16 -24.80
CA SER A 308 -19.22 3.07 -23.79
C SER A 308 -18.27 3.44 -22.64
N VAL A 309 -17.08 2.83 -22.57
CA VAL A 309 -16.09 3.06 -21.52
C VAL A 309 -15.21 4.27 -21.87
N ARG A 310 -15.03 5.15 -20.89
CA ARG A 310 -14.26 6.41 -20.96
C ARG A 310 -13.15 6.50 -19.89
N ALA A 311 -13.11 5.60 -18.93
CA ALA A 311 -11.99 5.44 -18.00
C ALA A 311 -11.79 3.95 -17.73
N ILE A 312 -10.54 3.53 -17.52
CA ILE A 312 -10.20 2.18 -17.04
C ILE A 312 -9.43 2.32 -15.72
N VAL A 313 -9.70 1.40 -14.79
CA VAL A 313 -8.98 1.20 -13.53
C VAL A 313 -8.54 -0.27 -13.48
N VAL A 314 -7.41 -0.57 -12.85
CA VAL A 314 -6.63 -1.81 -13.07
C VAL A 314 -6.19 -2.39 -11.71
N LEU A 315 -7.14 -2.82 -10.88
CA LEU A 315 -6.99 -2.83 -9.43
C LEU A 315 -6.43 -4.14 -8.83
N ASN A 316 -5.50 -4.01 -7.89
CA ASN A 316 -4.92 -5.12 -7.10
C ASN A 316 -5.73 -5.48 -5.83
N LEU A 317 -6.51 -4.53 -5.32
CA LEU A 317 -7.30 -4.73 -4.10
C LEU A 317 -8.73 -5.13 -4.46
N HIS A 318 -9.37 -5.93 -3.60
CA HIS A 318 -10.79 -6.27 -3.71
C HIS A 318 -11.73 -5.07 -3.43
N SER A 319 -11.18 -3.90 -3.07
CA SER A 319 -11.93 -2.69 -2.75
C SER A 319 -11.21 -1.42 -3.22
N TYR A 320 -11.96 -0.35 -3.44
CA TYR A 320 -11.51 0.89 -4.07
C TYR A 320 -12.19 2.12 -3.47
N GLY A 321 -11.48 3.24 -3.40
CA GLY A 321 -12.11 4.55 -3.21
C GLY A 321 -12.83 4.68 -1.87
N SER A 322 -12.14 4.35 -0.78
CA SER A 322 -12.66 4.21 0.59
C SER A 322 -13.45 2.91 0.84
N GLY A 323 -12.96 1.78 0.30
CA GLY A 323 -13.49 0.44 0.56
C GLY A 323 -14.76 0.05 -0.19
N ARG A 324 -15.08 0.76 -1.28
CA ARG A 324 -16.21 0.39 -2.15
C ARG A 324 -15.84 -0.84 -2.98
N ASN A 325 -16.82 -1.64 -3.38
CA ASN A 325 -16.61 -2.69 -4.36
C ASN A 325 -17.15 -2.26 -5.74
N PRO A 326 -16.30 -1.84 -6.70
CA PRO A 326 -16.77 -1.27 -7.97
C PRO A 326 -17.56 -2.26 -8.82
N TRP A 327 -17.29 -3.56 -8.73
CA TRP A 327 -18.02 -4.60 -9.48
C TRP A 327 -19.17 -5.23 -8.68
N GLY A 328 -19.34 -4.85 -7.41
CA GLY A 328 -20.30 -5.42 -6.48
C GLY A 328 -19.97 -6.87 -6.12
N SER A 329 -20.95 -7.63 -5.63
CA SER A 329 -20.80 -9.07 -5.36
C SER A 329 -21.30 -9.89 -6.57
N PRO A 330 -20.42 -10.36 -7.48
CA PRO A 330 -20.87 -11.05 -8.69
C PRO A 330 -21.36 -12.46 -8.31
N LYS A 331 -22.50 -12.89 -8.85
CA LYS A 331 -23.01 -14.25 -8.57
C LYS A 331 -22.03 -15.31 -9.10
N PRO A 332 -21.87 -16.48 -8.46
CA PRO A 332 -20.96 -17.53 -8.93
C PRO A 332 -21.12 -17.91 -10.41
N ARG A 333 -22.37 -18.03 -10.90
CA ARG A 333 -22.68 -18.27 -12.33
C ARG A 333 -22.19 -17.17 -13.28
N TYR A 334 -22.04 -15.93 -12.80
CA TYR A 334 -21.46 -14.84 -13.60
C TYR A 334 -19.94 -14.98 -13.67
N LEU A 335 -19.30 -15.27 -12.53
CA LEU A 335 -17.86 -15.52 -12.45
C LEU A 335 -17.45 -16.67 -13.38
N GLU A 336 -18.10 -17.83 -13.24
CA GLU A 336 -17.93 -19.01 -14.10
C GLU A 336 -18.10 -18.67 -15.60
N LYS A 337 -19.21 -18.02 -15.98
CA LYS A 337 -19.47 -17.61 -17.37
C LYS A 337 -18.43 -16.64 -17.94
N ARG A 338 -17.72 -15.91 -17.08
CA ARG A 338 -16.68 -14.94 -17.47
C ARG A 338 -15.27 -15.53 -17.39
N GLY A 339 -15.10 -16.70 -16.80
CA GLY A 339 -13.79 -17.23 -16.41
C GLY A 339 -13.12 -16.34 -15.35
N PHE A 340 -13.90 -15.73 -14.47
CA PHE A 340 -13.42 -14.87 -13.39
C PHE A 340 -13.42 -15.62 -12.05
N VAL A 341 -12.55 -15.18 -11.15
CA VAL A 341 -12.49 -15.63 -9.74
C VAL A 341 -12.94 -14.50 -8.80
N GLU A 342 -13.09 -14.81 -7.50
CA GLU A 342 -13.24 -13.77 -6.48
C GLU A 342 -11.92 -13.00 -6.33
N ALA A 343 -12.01 -11.67 -6.19
CA ALA A 343 -10.85 -10.80 -6.16
C ALA A 343 -10.15 -10.88 -4.78
N HIS A 344 -8.86 -11.19 -4.76
CA HIS A 344 -8.04 -11.16 -3.56
C HIS A 344 -6.80 -10.29 -3.76
N ALA A 345 -6.13 -9.91 -2.67
CA ALA A 345 -4.95 -9.06 -2.73
C ALA A 345 -3.65 -9.84 -3.02
N ASP A 346 -3.72 -11.17 -3.16
CA ASP A 346 -2.59 -12.09 -3.29
C ASP A 346 -2.81 -13.26 -4.28
N ASP A 347 -3.85 -13.16 -5.13
CA ASP A 347 -4.24 -14.21 -6.10
C ASP A 347 -3.41 -14.25 -7.40
N GLY A 348 -2.57 -13.24 -7.65
CA GLY A 348 -1.83 -13.11 -8.90
C GLY A 348 -2.55 -12.36 -10.01
N LEU A 349 -3.64 -11.63 -9.71
CA LEU A 349 -4.50 -10.98 -10.70
C LEU A 349 -4.67 -9.47 -10.46
N LEU A 350 -4.99 -8.77 -11.56
CA LEU A 350 -5.46 -7.39 -11.57
C LEU A 350 -6.87 -7.31 -12.14
N GLU A 351 -7.73 -6.58 -11.42
CA GLU A 351 -9.14 -6.34 -11.71
C GLU A 351 -9.32 -5.15 -12.66
N ILE A 352 -9.57 -5.44 -13.94
CA ILE A 352 -9.74 -4.40 -14.95
C ILE A 352 -11.22 -4.02 -15.05
N PHE A 353 -11.57 -2.80 -14.66
CA PHE A 353 -12.95 -2.28 -14.77
C PHE A 353 -13.03 -0.93 -15.50
N GLY A 354 -14.18 -0.68 -16.13
CA GLY A 354 -14.44 0.51 -16.93
C GLY A 354 -15.56 1.39 -16.38
N LEU A 355 -15.35 2.71 -16.39
CA LEU A 355 -16.36 3.73 -16.08
C LEU A 355 -16.80 4.46 -17.37
N LYS A 356 -18.08 4.86 -17.43
CA LYS A 356 -18.70 5.39 -18.68
C LYS A 356 -18.71 6.91 -18.80
N GLN A 357 -19.12 7.61 -17.75
CA GLN A 357 -19.25 9.07 -17.69
C GLN A 357 -19.37 9.52 -16.23
N GLY A 358 -19.22 10.81 -15.93
CA GLY A 358 -19.22 11.36 -14.56
C GLY A 358 -20.32 10.78 -13.66
N TRP A 359 -21.59 10.89 -14.08
CA TRP A 359 -22.73 10.33 -13.33
C TRP A 359 -22.63 8.82 -13.04
N HIS A 360 -22.13 8.03 -14.01
CA HIS A 360 -21.92 6.60 -13.80
C HIS A 360 -20.79 6.35 -12.81
N ALA A 361 -19.69 7.11 -12.88
CA ALA A 361 -18.62 7.02 -11.90
C ALA A 361 -19.12 7.39 -10.49
N SER A 362 -19.86 8.49 -10.35
CA SER A 362 -20.45 8.89 -9.07
C SER A 362 -21.37 7.81 -8.49
N PHE A 363 -22.26 7.23 -9.28
CA PHE A 363 -23.15 6.15 -8.82
C PHE A 363 -22.43 4.84 -8.49
N VAL A 364 -21.28 4.55 -9.11
CA VAL A 364 -20.39 3.45 -8.69
C VAL A 364 -19.75 3.76 -7.34
N MET A 365 -19.23 4.97 -7.13
CA MET A 365 -18.58 5.36 -5.86
C MET A 365 -19.54 5.48 -4.67
N VAL A 366 -20.86 5.54 -4.92
CA VAL A 366 -21.92 5.41 -3.90
C VAL A 366 -22.67 4.07 -3.94
N GLU A 367 -22.13 3.07 -4.64
CA GLU A 367 -22.64 1.68 -4.70
C GLU A 367 -24.10 1.51 -5.15
N LEU A 368 -24.64 2.49 -5.88
CA LEU A 368 -25.99 2.41 -6.48
C LEU A 368 -26.00 1.54 -7.75
N ILE A 369 -24.86 1.44 -8.45
CA ILE A 369 -24.66 0.61 -9.65
C ILE A 369 -23.23 0.07 -9.68
N SER A 370 -22.97 -0.97 -10.47
CA SER A 370 -21.61 -1.49 -10.69
C SER A 370 -20.93 -0.89 -11.92
N ALA A 371 -19.60 -0.84 -11.86
CA ALA A 371 -18.70 -0.60 -12.96
C ALA A 371 -18.74 -1.73 -13.98
N LYS A 372 -18.24 -1.46 -15.19
CA LYS A 372 -18.13 -2.50 -16.22
C LYS A 372 -16.89 -3.33 -15.97
N HIS A 373 -17.00 -4.47 -15.29
CA HIS A 373 -15.91 -5.45 -15.18
C HIS A 373 -15.51 -5.96 -16.57
N ILE A 374 -14.25 -5.74 -16.96
CA ILE A 374 -13.73 -6.00 -18.31
C ILE A 374 -12.98 -7.34 -18.33
N ALA A 375 -11.95 -7.49 -17.49
CA ALA A 375 -11.11 -8.69 -17.43
C ALA A 375 -10.39 -8.80 -16.08
N GLN A 376 -9.90 -10.00 -15.78
CA GLN A 376 -8.85 -10.27 -14.78
C GLN A 376 -7.56 -10.67 -15.52
N ALA A 377 -6.39 -10.27 -15.01
CA ALA A 377 -5.12 -10.46 -15.71
C ALA A 377 -3.91 -10.63 -14.78
N ALA A 378 -3.00 -11.54 -15.11
CA ALA A 378 -1.72 -11.74 -14.42
C ALA A 378 -0.58 -10.84 -14.95
N ALA A 379 -0.78 -10.21 -16.11
CA ALA A 379 0.01 -9.09 -16.61
C ALA A 379 -0.83 -8.28 -17.62
N ILE A 380 -0.55 -6.99 -17.75
CA ILE A 380 -1.29 -6.06 -18.61
C ILE A 380 -0.29 -5.25 -19.44
N ARG A 381 -0.60 -5.01 -20.72
CA ARG A 381 0.08 -4.06 -21.60
C ARG A 381 -0.96 -3.15 -22.22
N LEU A 382 -0.89 -1.86 -21.88
CA LEU A 382 -1.68 -0.79 -22.46
C LEU A 382 -0.82 -0.11 -23.55
N GLU A 383 -1.32 -0.08 -24.78
CA GLU A 383 -0.75 0.73 -25.87
C GLU A 383 -1.61 1.97 -26.04
N PHE A 384 -1.03 3.14 -25.77
CA PHE A 384 -1.62 4.45 -26.00
C PHE A 384 -1.08 5.02 -27.31
N ARG A 385 -1.97 5.42 -28.22
CA ARG A 385 -1.60 6.11 -29.46
C ARG A 385 -2.45 7.36 -29.65
N GLY A 386 -1.80 8.46 -29.97
CA GLY A 386 -2.42 9.76 -30.21
C GLY A 386 -3.05 9.89 -31.60
N GLY A 387 -3.36 11.14 -31.96
CA GLY A 387 -4.04 11.51 -33.20
C GLY A 387 -4.58 12.93 -33.05
N GLU A 388 -5.89 13.10 -33.09
CA GLU A 388 -6.57 14.32 -32.57
C GLU A 388 -6.36 14.50 -31.05
N TRP A 389 -5.78 13.49 -30.39
CA TRP A 389 -5.56 13.41 -28.95
C TRP A 389 -4.07 13.54 -28.67
N LYS A 390 -3.71 14.59 -27.93
CA LYS A 390 -2.32 14.93 -27.58
C LYS A 390 -1.92 14.47 -26.19
N ASP A 391 -2.89 14.16 -25.33
CA ASP A 391 -2.67 13.92 -23.89
C ASP A 391 -3.64 12.91 -23.31
N ALA A 392 -3.18 12.18 -22.30
CA ALA A 392 -3.93 11.23 -21.49
C ALA A 392 -3.65 11.50 -19.99
N TYR A 393 -4.69 11.65 -19.17
CA TYR A 393 -4.60 12.06 -17.76
C TYR A 393 -4.52 10.85 -16.81
N MET A 394 -3.32 10.41 -16.44
CA MET A 394 -3.11 9.21 -15.61
C MET A 394 -3.10 9.50 -14.11
N GLN A 395 -3.22 8.44 -13.29
CA GLN A 395 -2.99 8.49 -11.85
C GLN A 395 -2.56 7.11 -11.33
N MET A 396 -1.63 7.09 -10.37
CA MET A 396 -1.09 5.89 -9.71
C MET A 396 -0.92 6.19 -8.22
N ASP A 397 -1.36 5.30 -7.33
CA ASP A 397 -1.29 5.46 -5.86
C ASP A 397 -1.78 6.83 -5.31
N GLY A 398 -2.68 7.49 -6.05
CA GLY A 398 -3.23 8.81 -5.71
C GLY A 398 -2.53 10.01 -6.39
N GLU A 399 -1.37 9.83 -7.01
CA GLU A 399 -0.60 10.88 -7.69
C GLU A 399 -0.96 10.96 -9.19
N PRO A 400 -1.54 12.07 -9.70
CA PRO A 400 -1.93 12.20 -11.10
C PRO A 400 -0.82 12.81 -11.97
N TRP A 401 -0.78 12.47 -13.26
CA TRP A 401 0.05 13.14 -14.25
C TRP A 401 -0.62 13.26 -15.63
N LYS A 402 -0.04 14.08 -16.50
CA LYS A 402 -0.48 14.27 -17.88
C LYS A 402 0.52 13.57 -18.80
N GLN A 403 0.13 12.41 -19.32
CA GLN A 403 0.93 11.63 -20.26
C GLN A 403 0.73 12.18 -21.68
N PRO A 404 1.76 12.75 -22.33
CA PRO A 404 1.69 13.09 -23.74
C PRO A 404 1.49 11.85 -24.61
N MET A 405 0.86 12.05 -25.77
CA MET A 405 0.60 11.03 -26.78
C MET A 405 0.98 11.52 -28.17
N ASN A 406 1.76 10.71 -28.87
CA ASN A 406 2.21 10.99 -30.23
C ASN A 406 1.32 10.25 -31.27
N LYS A 407 1.21 10.77 -32.49
CA LYS A 407 0.44 10.18 -33.59
C LYS A 407 1.20 9.03 -34.28
N ASP A 408 2.52 9.19 -34.37
CA ASP A 408 3.41 8.33 -35.13
C ASP A 408 4.00 7.22 -34.23
N TYR A 409 4.24 7.54 -32.96
CA TYR A 409 4.76 6.62 -31.94
C TYR A 409 3.73 6.32 -30.84
N SER A 410 3.69 5.07 -30.38
CA SER A 410 2.85 4.64 -29.25
C SER A 410 3.62 4.71 -27.92
N THR A 411 2.93 5.10 -26.85
CA THR A 411 3.41 4.94 -25.46
C THR A 411 2.88 3.61 -24.91
N PHE A 412 3.75 2.83 -24.28
CA PHE A 412 3.38 1.54 -23.67
C PHE A 412 3.43 1.62 -22.15
N VAL A 413 2.44 1.02 -21.49
CA VAL A 413 2.46 0.82 -20.04
C VAL A 413 2.25 -0.66 -19.76
N GLU A 414 3.26 -1.30 -19.20
CA GLU A 414 3.25 -2.70 -18.80
C GLU A 414 3.15 -2.82 -17.29
N ILE A 415 2.25 -3.67 -16.82
CA ILE A 415 2.07 -3.99 -15.41
C ILE A 415 2.28 -5.50 -15.26
N LYS A 416 3.27 -5.89 -14.45
CA LYS A 416 3.70 -7.29 -14.25
C LYS A 416 3.79 -7.59 -12.76
N LYS A 417 3.37 -8.79 -12.35
CA LYS A 417 3.54 -9.25 -10.96
C LYS A 417 5.01 -9.35 -10.60
N VAL A 418 5.35 -8.84 -9.41
CA VAL A 418 6.67 -9.02 -8.78
C VAL A 418 6.74 -10.43 -8.18
N PRO A 419 7.86 -11.17 -8.27
CA PRO A 419 7.92 -12.55 -7.82
C PRO A 419 7.73 -12.73 -6.31
N PHE A 420 8.10 -11.72 -5.51
CA PHE A 420 7.91 -11.70 -4.06
C PHE A 420 6.66 -10.91 -3.67
N HIS A 421 6.06 -11.31 -2.56
CA HIS A 421 4.86 -10.68 -2.03
C HIS A 421 5.27 -9.74 -0.89
N SER A 422 4.53 -8.63 -0.74
CA SER A 422 4.55 -7.84 0.48
C SER A 422 3.86 -8.60 1.60
N LEU A 423 4.34 -8.45 2.83
CA LEU A 423 3.77 -9.09 4.01
C LEU A 423 2.98 -8.07 4.83
N MET A 424 1.72 -8.36 5.06
CA MET A 424 0.79 -7.52 5.82
C MET A 424 0.38 -8.24 7.10
N VAL A 425 0.06 -7.50 8.15
CA VAL A 425 -0.64 -8.05 9.32
C VAL A 425 -2.13 -7.83 9.07
N ASN A 426 -2.95 -8.88 9.12
CA ASN A 426 -4.40 -8.69 9.11
C ASN A 426 -4.83 -8.09 10.46
N GLY A 427 -5.66 -7.06 10.39
CA GLY A 427 -6.24 -6.44 11.56
C GLY A 427 -7.31 -7.31 12.21
N GLU A 428 -8.21 -7.94 11.42
CA GLU A 428 -9.53 -8.44 11.86
C GLU A 428 -9.54 -9.13 13.24
#